data_AF-A0A413SG11-F1
#
_entry.id   AF-A0A413SG11-F1
#
_cell.length_a   1.000
_cell.length_b   1.000
_cell.length_c   1.000
_cell.angle_alpha   90.00
_cell.angle_beta   90.00
_cell.angle_gamma   90.00
#
_symmetry.space_group_name_H-M   'P 1'
#
loop_
_entity.id
_entity.type
_entity.pdbx_description
1 polymer ?
#
loop_
_entity_poly.entity_id
_entity_poly.type
_entity_poly.pdbx_seq_one_letter_code
_entity_poly.pdbx_strand_id
1 'polypeptide(L)'
;MIYENENIPAETIPHYMWMQCEDGSGSLHNENQDIVVEYDMVLRQYRMYIGRNQNWRDIPGGYMLKLFKAFAEEEVRRIIGNPS
;
A
#
# COMPACT_ATOMS: atom_id res chain seq x y z
N MET A 1 -18.88 16.36 8.15
CA MET A 1 -18.42 15.13 8.82
C MET A 1 -17.06 14.83 8.23
N ILE A 2 -16.00 14.94 9.03
CA ILE A 2 -14.65 14.60 8.59
C ILE A 2 -14.52 13.13 8.98
N TYR A 3 -14.69 12.24 8.02
CA TYR A 3 -14.62 10.80 8.25
C TYR A 3 -13.16 10.44 8.51
N GLU A 4 -12.87 9.83 9.66
CA GLU A 4 -11.51 9.56 10.12
C GLU A 4 -10.91 8.41 9.30
N ASN A 5 -9.90 8.71 8.48
CA ASN A 5 -9.10 7.68 7.83
C ASN A 5 -8.47 6.78 8.90
N GLU A 6 -8.55 5.46 8.73
CA GLU A 6 -7.94 4.53 9.68
C GLU A 6 -6.44 4.42 9.38
N ASN A 7 -5.61 4.72 10.38
CA ASN A 7 -4.17 4.55 10.30
C ASN A 7 -3.77 3.20 10.91
N ILE A 8 -3.28 2.29 10.08
CA ILE A 8 -2.92 0.93 10.47
C ILE A 8 -1.41 0.76 10.27
N PRO A 9 -0.63 0.45 11.32
CA PRO A 9 0.79 0.18 11.16
C PRO A 9 1.04 -0.98 10.18
N ALA A 10 2.05 -0.86 9.33
CA ALA A 10 2.49 -1.98 8.50
C ALA A 10 3.04 -3.11 9.38
N GLU A 11 2.74 -4.37 9.03
CA GLU A 11 3.09 -5.53 9.87
C GLU A 11 4.58 -5.90 9.71
N THR A 12 5.14 -5.77 8.51
CA THR A 12 6.45 -6.33 8.15
C THR A 12 7.52 -5.28 7.83
N ILE A 13 7.12 -4.00 7.72
CA ILE A 13 8.02 -2.86 7.50
C ILE A 13 7.84 -1.84 8.63
N PRO A 14 8.80 -1.75 9.56
CA PRO A 14 8.73 -0.78 10.65
C PRO A 14 8.58 0.66 10.15
N HIS A 15 7.83 1.47 10.88
CA HIS A 15 7.62 2.91 10.62
C HIS A 15 6.79 3.26 9.38
N TYR A 16 6.25 2.27 8.68
CA TYR A 16 5.31 2.50 7.58
C TYR A 16 3.87 2.43 8.11
N MET A 17 2.98 3.23 7.54
CA MET A 17 1.57 3.28 7.94
C MET A 17 0.63 3.18 6.75
N TRP A 18 -0.32 2.25 6.82
CA TRP A 18 -1.46 2.19 5.93
C TRP A 18 -2.48 3.25 6.33
N MET A 19 -2.92 4.04 5.37
CA MET A 19 -4.11 4.87 5.46
C MET A 19 -5.22 4.16 4.70
N GLN A 20 -6.35 3.88 5.36
CA GLN A 20 -7.49 3.23 4.75
C GLN A 20 -8.71 4.16 4.74
N CYS A 21 -9.32 4.28 3.57
CA CYS A 21 -10.54 5.03 3.30
C CYS A 21 -11.79 4.14 3.51
N GLU A 22 -12.96 4.76 3.66
CA GLU A 22 -14.23 4.05 3.90
C GLU A 22 -14.65 3.11 2.75
N ASP A 23 -14.27 3.45 1.52
CA ASP A 23 -14.52 2.63 0.33
C ASP A 23 -13.61 1.38 0.26
N GLY A 24 -12.73 1.22 1.25
CA GLY A 24 -11.76 0.15 1.34
C GLY A 24 -10.46 0.46 0.60
N SER A 25 -10.38 1.54 -0.19
CA SER A 25 -9.17 2.00 -0.86
C SER A 25 -8.17 2.61 0.13
N GLY A 26 -6.97 2.94 -0.33
CA GLY A 26 -6.01 3.62 0.53
C GLY A 26 -4.59 3.67 0.01
N SER A 27 -3.66 3.89 0.94
CA SER A 27 -2.25 4.08 0.63
C SER A 27 -1.36 3.56 1.76
N LEU A 28 -0.12 3.22 1.40
CA LEU A 28 0.96 2.96 2.35
C LEU A 28 1.91 4.15 2.33
N HIS A 29 2.22 4.68 3.51
CA HIS A 29 3.14 5.79 3.69
C HIS A 29 4.44 5.32 4.36
N ASN A 30 5.57 5.90 3.94
CA ASN A 30 6.86 5.71 4.61
C ASN A 30 6.98 6.60 5.87
N GLU A 31 8.14 6.56 6.53
CA GLU A 31 8.44 7.37 7.72
C GLU A 31 8.38 8.89 7.49
N ASN A 32 8.57 9.35 6.25
CA ASN A 32 8.48 10.76 5.84
C ASN A 32 7.07 11.17 5.42
N GLN A 33 6.09 10.27 5.57
CA GLN A 33 4.71 10.41 5.10
C GLN A 33 4.54 10.42 3.57
N ASP A 34 5.57 10.09 2.79
CA ASP A 34 5.44 9.92 1.35
C ASP A 34 4.66 8.64 1.03
N ILE A 35 3.79 8.71 0.03
CA ILE A 35 3.03 7.56 -0.46
C ILE A 35 3.99 6.65 -1.25
N VAL A 36 4.12 5.40 -0.80
CA VAL A 36 4.92 4.36 -1.49
C VAL A 36 4.06 3.35 -2.24
N VAL A 37 2.81 3.16 -1.80
CA VAL A 37 1.80 2.32 -2.47
C VAL A 37 0.47 3.05 -2.39
N GLU A 38 -0.31 3.00 -3.46
CA GLU A 38 -1.70 3.42 -3.49
C GLU A 38 -2.54 2.29 -4.10
N TYR A 39 -3.75 2.08 -3.58
CA TYR A 39 -4.67 1.08 -4.07
C TYR A 39 -6.11 1.58 -4.05
N ASP A 40 -6.86 1.17 -5.05
CA ASP A 40 -8.26 1.48 -5.27
C ASP A 40 -9.03 0.16 -5.26
N MET A 41 -9.92 -0.04 -4.29
CA MET A 41 -10.72 -1.27 -4.17
C MET A 41 -11.96 -1.26 -5.06
N VAL A 42 -12.39 -0.09 -5.54
CA VAL A 42 -13.51 0.06 -6.49
C VAL A 42 -13.07 -0.41 -7.87
N LEU A 43 -11.93 0.08 -8.34
CA LEU A 43 -11.30 -0.31 -9.61
C LEU A 43 -10.45 -1.57 -9.50
N ARG A 44 -10.14 -2.00 -8.26
CA ARG A 44 -9.35 -3.19 -7.94
C ARG A 44 -7.92 -3.13 -8.46
N GLN A 45 -7.33 -1.95 -8.38
CA GLN A 45 -6.00 -1.67 -8.89
C GLN A 45 -5.10 -1.12 -7.79
N TYR A 46 -3.80 -1.27 -7.96
CA TYR A 46 -2.78 -0.67 -7.12
C TYR A 46 -1.62 -0.15 -7.96
N ARG A 47 -0.85 0.79 -7.40
CA ARG A 47 0.42 1.25 -7.95
C ARG A 47 1.44 1.43 -6.83
N MET A 48 2.70 1.24 -7.17
CA MET A 48 3.83 1.46 -6.27
C MET A 48 4.64 2.64 -6.78
N TYR A 49 4.92 3.63 -5.94
CA TYR A 49 5.73 4.80 -6.28
C TYR A 49 7.23 4.55 -6.09
N ILE A 50 7.58 3.37 -5.61
CA ILE A 50 8.96 2.91 -5.45
C ILE A 50 9.26 1.81 -6.48
N GLY A 51 10.51 1.74 -6.93
CA GLY A 51 10.93 0.82 -7.98
C GLY A 51 10.71 1.35 -9.41
N ARG A 52 10.89 0.47 -10.41
CA ARG A 52 11.02 0.88 -11.83
C ARG A 52 9.70 1.10 -12.57
N ASN A 53 8.57 0.57 -12.11
CA ASN A 53 7.31 0.63 -12.85
C ASN A 53 6.15 0.99 -11.91
N GLN A 54 5.69 2.24 -12.04
CA GLN A 54 4.72 2.91 -11.17
C GLN A 54 3.30 2.97 -11.78
N ASN A 55 3.05 2.22 -12.85
CA ASN A 55 1.72 2.15 -13.46
C ASN A 55 0.75 1.37 -12.56
N TRP A 56 -0.55 1.66 -12.72
CA TRP A 56 -1.63 0.88 -12.13
C TRP A 56 -1.60 -0.57 -12.62
N ARG A 57 -1.84 -1.50 -11.70
CA ARG A 57 -1.89 -2.94 -11.92
C ARG A 57 -3.04 -3.53 -11.12
N ASP A 58 -3.55 -4.68 -11.55
CA ASP A 58 -4.63 -5.35 -10.85
C ASP A 58 -4.16 -5.91 -9.50
N ILE A 59 -5.00 -5.79 -8.48
CA ILE A 59 -4.75 -6.33 -7.14
C ILE A 59 -4.73 -7.87 -7.20
N PRO A 60 -3.64 -8.53 -6.79
CA PRO A 60 -3.56 -10.00 -6.79
C PRO A 60 -4.40 -10.64 -5.67
N GLY A 61 -4.69 -11.94 -5.80
CA GLY A 61 -5.20 -12.75 -4.69
C GLY A 61 -6.71 -12.62 -4.39
N GLY A 62 -7.54 -12.32 -5.39
CA GLY A 62 -8.99 -12.33 -5.24
C GLY A 62 -9.55 -11.16 -4.42
N TYR A 63 -8.80 -10.06 -4.31
CA TYR A 63 -9.22 -8.79 -3.70
C TYR A 63 -9.43 -8.86 -2.18
N MET A 64 -8.81 -9.82 -1.49
CA MET A 64 -8.77 -9.82 -0.04
C MET A 64 -7.74 -8.79 0.45
N LEU A 65 -8.22 -7.68 1.03
CA LEU A 65 -7.39 -6.55 1.43
C LEU A 65 -6.21 -6.94 2.32
N LYS A 66 -6.41 -7.86 3.26
CA LYS A 66 -5.34 -8.35 4.14
C LYS A 66 -4.21 -9.04 3.37
N LEU A 67 -4.54 -9.87 2.39
CA LEU A 67 -3.54 -10.55 1.55
C LEU A 67 -2.82 -9.55 0.65
N PHE A 68 -3.55 -8.56 0.12
CA PHE A 68 -2.95 -7.49 -0.66
C PHE A 68 -1.95 -6.67 0.15
N LYS A 69 -2.32 -6.23 1.37
CA LYS A 69 -1.41 -5.46 2.25
C LYS A 69 -0.12 -6.25 2.54
N ALA A 70 -0.23 -7.54 2.87
CA ALA A 70 0.94 -8.40 3.10
C ALA A 70 1.83 -8.52 1.84
N PHE A 71 1.22 -8.72 0.67
CA PHE A 71 1.95 -8.74 -0.61
C PHE A 71 2.65 -7.40 -0.89
N ALA A 72 1.95 -6.29 -0.73
CA ALA A 72 2.47 -4.96 -1.01
C ALA A 72 3.64 -4.62 -0.08
N GLU A 73 3.55 -4.97 1.20
CA GLU A 73 4.66 -4.80 2.13
C GLU A 73 5.87 -5.68 1.76
N GLU A 74 5.65 -6.93 1.36
CA GLU A 74 6.76 -7.79 0.94
C GLU A 74 7.50 -7.22 -0.29
N GLU A 75 6.76 -6.72 -1.29
CA GLU A 75 7.33 -6.10 -2.48
C GLU A 75 8.07 -4.81 -2.15
N VAL A 76 7.50 -3.96 -1.29
CA VAL A 76 8.16 -2.73 -0.82
C VAL A 76 9.47 -3.09 -0.09
N ARG A 77 9.43 -4.06 0.82
CA ARG A 77 10.59 -4.56 1.56
C ARG A 77 11.68 -5.08 0.63
N ARG A 78 11.32 -5.79 -0.44
CA ARG A 78 12.26 -6.27 -1.46
C ARG A 78 12.92 -5.12 -2.21
N ILE A 79 12.16 -4.09 -2.59
CA ILE A 79 12.67 -2.93 -3.34
C ILE A 79 13.64 -2.10 -2.49
N ILE A 80 13.30 -1.83 -1.22
CA ILE A 80 14.16 -1.03 -0.33
C ILE A 80 15.35 -1.83 0.24
N GLY A 81 15.19 -3.15 0.41
CA GLY A 81 16.21 -4.05 0.95
C GLY A 81 17.25 -4.52 -0.08
N ASN A 82 16.94 -4.41 -1.37
CA ASN A 82 17.93 -4.50 -2.45
C ASN A 82 18.25 -3.07 -2.93
N PRO A 83 19.24 -2.37 -2.33
CA PRO A 83 19.75 -1.15 -2.94
C PRO A 83 20.28 -1.52 -4.33
N SER A 84 19.67 -0.92 -5.35
CA SER A 84 20.09 -1.07 -6.75
C SER A 84 21.46 -0.45 -6.98
#